data_AF-A0A094L277-F1
#
_entry.id   AF-A0A094L277-F1
#
_cell.length_a   1.000
_cell.length_b   1.000
_cell.length_c   1.000
_cell.angle_alpha   90.00
_cell.angle_beta   90.00
_cell.angle_gamma   90.00
#
_symmetry.space_group_name_H-M   'P 1'
#
loop_
_entity.id
_entity.type
_entity.pdbx_description
1 polymer ?
#
loop_
_entity_poly.entity_id
_entity_poly.type
_entity_poly.pdbx_seq_one_letter_code
_entity_poly.pdbx_strand_id
1 'polypeptide(L)'
;MNSRAFVLFELVIALAILTTVLVFSQQWWLRHQRTQQLQNDVQAAEIMLNAIDRFWLTEQRRPNDLSELISEGYVTELWQPWAEPWQLSYNNGLLRLAIQAPSTNQARALAHQLTGADVSARDELRLHVWQPLQVVLNQRFLQRVADPAHPEYQQMETHLDLNGNAIRNVSRVDADIFNGNSVYADLAEVRQLRSDSTETIELVSDNAIIGGFNVKQLLTEFAALQQSWQQCVASGGCR
;
A
#
# COMPACT_ATOMS: atom_id res chain seq x y z
N MET A 1 36.60 -31.13 79.04
CA MET A 1 36.28 -30.32 77.84
C MET A 1 34.76 -30.25 77.71
N ASN A 2 34.19 -29.04 77.71
CA ASN A 2 32.75 -28.82 77.87
C ASN A 2 31.99 -29.03 76.55
N SER A 3 31.50 -30.25 76.33
CA SER A 3 30.67 -30.65 75.17
C SER A 3 29.44 -29.74 74.96
N ARG A 4 28.92 -29.14 76.03
CA ARG A 4 27.77 -28.22 75.97
C ARG A 4 28.07 -26.91 75.23
N ALA A 5 29.30 -26.40 75.31
CA ALA A 5 29.68 -25.17 74.59
C ALA A 5 29.82 -25.43 73.08
N PHE A 6 30.25 -26.63 72.70
CA PHE A 6 30.37 -27.05 71.30
C PHE A 6 29.00 -27.21 70.63
N VAL A 7 28.04 -27.85 71.32
CA VAL A 7 26.66 -28.03 70.81
C VAL A 7 25.96 -26.69 70.58
N LEU A 8 26.15 -25.71 71.49
CA LEU A 8 25.59 -24.37 71.31
C LEU A 8 26.20 -23.64 70.10
N PHE A 9 27.51 -23.77 69.89
CA PHE A 9 28.19 -23.16 68.75
C PHE A 9 27.75 -23.78 67.41
N GLU A 10 27.64 -25.10 67.36
CA GLU A 10 27.14 -25.84 66.18
C GLU A 10 25.71 -25.44 65.83
N LEU A 11 24.85 -25.26 66.84
CA LEU A 11 23.46 -24.83 66.64
C LEU A 11 23.37 -23.39 66.13
N VAL A 12 24.21 -22.48 66.63
CA VAL A 12 24.27 -21.09 66.12
C VAL A 12 24.75 -21.05 64.67
N ILE A 13 25.76 -21.85 64.32
CA ILE A 13 26.24 -21.96 62.93
C ILE A 13 25.15 -22.55 62.04
N ALA A 14 24.51 -23.64 62.45
CA ALA A 14 23.43 -24.27 61.68
C ALA A 14 22.27 -23.30 61.44
N LEU A 15 21.87 -22.54 62.45
CA LEU A 15 20.85 -21.50 62.32
C LEU A 15 21.29 -20.39 61.35
N ALA A 16 22.53 -19.90 61.46
CA ALA A 16 23.04 -18.86 60.57
C ALA A 16 23.08 -19.32 59.10
N ILE A 17 23.48 -20.57 58.85
CA ILE A 17 23.47 -21.17 57.51
C ILE A 17 22.02 -21.29 57.00
N LEU A 18 21.10 -21.81 57.83
CA LEU A 18 19.68 -21.95 57.46
C LEU A 18 19.04 -20.60 57.11
N THR A 19 19.30 -19.55 57.90
CA THR A 19 18.77 -18.21 57.61
C THR A 19 19.32 -17.66 56.30
N THR A 20 20.60 -17.90 56.01
CA THR A 20 21.23 -17.42 54.77
C THR A 20 20.66 -18.14 53.55
N VAL A 21 20.49 -19.45 53.63
CA VAL A 21 19.89 -20.26 52.55
C VAL A 21 18.43 -19.84 52.31
N LEU A 22 17.67 -19.57 53.37
CA LEU A 22 16.27 -19.16 53.25
C LEU A 22 16.13 -17.78 52.57
N VAL A 23 16.97 -16.81 52.94
CA VAL A 23 16.99 -15.49 52.28
C VAL A 23 17.38 -15.61 50.81
N PHE A 24 18.38 -16.43 50.49
CA PHE A 24 18.79 -16.65 49.10
C PHE A 24 17.69 -17.31 48.28
N SER A 25 17.03 -18.34 48.82
CA SER A 25 15.91 -19.03 48.17
C SER A 25 14.74 -18.08 47.91
N GLN A 26 14.38 -17.23 48.88
CA GLN A 26 13.33 -16.23 48.71
C GLN A 26 13.67 -15.21 47.62
N GLN A 27 14.91 -14.72 47.58
CA GLN A 27 15.35 -13.79 46.53
C GLN A 27 15.37 -14.43 45.14
N TRP A 28 15.81 -15.69 45.04
CA TRP A 28 15.79 -16.44 43.79
C TRP A 28 14.37 -16.66 43.29
N TRP A 29 13.46 -17.07 44.17
CA TRP A 29 12.04 -17.24 43.85
C TRP A 29 11.39 -15.94 43.35
N LEU A 30 11.61 -14.83 44.06
CA LEU A 30 11.10 -13.52 43.67
C LEU A 30 11.63 -13.07 42.29
N ARG A 31 12.90 -13.36 41.98
CA ARG A 31 13.46 -13.09 40.65
C ARG A 31 12.78 -13.96 39.58
N HIS A 32 12.60 -15.26 39.86
CA HIS A 32 11.96 -16.17 38.91
C HIS A 32 10.51 -15.75 38.61
N GLN A 33 9.74 -15.42 39.65
CA GLN A 33 8.36 -14.94 39.50
C GLN A 33 8.28 -13.65 38.69
N ARG A 34 9.20 -12.70 38.89
CA ARG A 34 9.24 -11.46 38.09
C ARG A 34 9.51 -11.72 36.62
N THR A 35 10.43 -12.64 36.31
CA THR A 35 10.72 -12.98 34.92
C THR A 35 9.52 -13.65 34.24
N GLN A 36 8.83 -14.57 34.93
CA GLN A 36 7.61 -15.18 34.40
C GLN A 36 6.50 -14.16 34.19
N GLN A 37 6.28 -13.25 35.15
CA GLN A 37 5.31 -12.19 35.01
C GLN A 37 5.61 -11.31 33.79
N LEU A 38 6.87 -10.92 33.61
CA LEU A 38 7.29 -10.13 32.45
C LEU A 38 7.00 -10.86 31.12
N GLN A 39 7.24 -12.17 31.06
CA GLN A 39 6.93 -12.96 29.86
C GLN A 39 5.42 -13.02 29.58
N ASN A 40 4.60 -13.20 30.61
CA ASN A 40 3.15 -13.16 30.47
C ASN A 40 2.65 -11.79 30.01
N ASP A 41 3.23 -10.71 30.55
CA ASP A 41 2.90 -9.34 30.18
C ASP A 41 3.27 -9.06 28.71
N VAL A 42 4.43 -9.54 28.26
CA VAL A 42 4.86 -9.42 26.84
C VAL A 42 3.88 -10.15 25.93
N GLN A 43 3.54 -11.41 26.24
CA GLN A 43 2.60 -12.18 25.43
C GLN A 43 1.21 -11.53 25.38
N ALA A 44 0.72 -11.04 26.51
CA ALA A 44 -0.57 -10.36 26.59
C ALA A 44 -0.57 -9.05 25.80
N ALA A 45 0.53 -8.29 25.83
CA ALA A 45 0.73 -7.10 25.01
C ALA A 45 0.65 -7.43 23.51
N GLU A 46 1.36 -8.47 23.06
CA GLU A 46 1.35 -8.90 21.66
C GLU A 46 -0.05 -9.33 21.21
N ILE A 47 -0.80 -10.05 22.04
CA ILE A 47 -2.19 -10.42 21.75
C ILE A 47 -3.06 -9.16 21.57
N MET A 48 -2.92 -8.18 22.45
CA MET A 48 -3.67 -6.91 22.37
C MET A 48 -3.30 -6.12 21.11
N LEU A 49 -2.00 -6.00 20.78
CA LEU A 49 -1.53 -5.31 19.56
C LEU A 49 -2.06 -5.99 18.30
N ASN A 50 -1.97 -7.33 18.23
CA ASN A 50 -2.53 -8.11 17.12
C ASN A 50 -4.06 -7.98 17.02
N ALA A 51 -4.76 -7.80 18.14
CA ALA A 51 -6.20 -7.55 18.13
C ALA A 51 -6.54 -6.16 17.55
N ILE A 52 -5.77 -5.13 17.90
CA ILE A 52 -5.91 -3.79 17.32
C ILE A 52 -5.66 -3.82 15.80
N ASP A 53 -4.61 -4.50 15.35
CA ASP A 53 -4.31 -4.61 13.92
C ASP A 53 -5.43 -5.33 13.16
N ARG A 54 -5.95 -6.44 13.72
CA ARG A 54 -7.08 -7.17 13.14
C ARG A 54 -8.34 -6.31 13.08
N PHE A 55 -8.66 -5.59 14.15
CA PHE A 55 -9.78 -4.65 14.16
C PHE A 55 -9.62 -3.62 13.05
N TRP A 56 -8.43 -3.02 12.93
CA TRP A 56 -8.19 -1.96 11.95
C TRP A 56 -8.28 -2.47 10.51
N LEU A 57 -7.83 -3.70 10.27
CA LEU A 57 -7.94 -4.36 8.96
C LEU A 57 -9.38 -4.69 8.59
N THR A 58 -10.13 -5.28 9.51
CA THR A 58 -11.50 -5.76 9.24
C THR A 58 -12.50 -4.60 9.17
N GLU A 59 -12.48 -3.71 10.16
CA GLU A 59 -13.42 -2.58 10.25
C GLU A 59 -13.01 -1.41 9.35
N GLN A 60 -11.84 -1.48 8.71
CA GLN A 60 -11.23 -0.42 7.88
C GLN A 60 -11.11 0.94 8.59
N ARG A 61 -11.19 0.95 9.92
CA ARG A 61 -11.07 2.13 10.77
C ARG A 61 -10.31 1.75 12.05
N ARG A 62 -9.67 2.71 12.68
CA ARG A 62 -9.08 2.51 14.01
C ARG A 62 -10.16 2.43 15.09
N PRO A 63 -9.91 1.76 16.23
CA PRO A 63 -10.79 1.87 17.39
C PRO A 63 -10.75 3.31 17.93
N ASN A 64 -11.89 3.85 18.34
CA ASN A 64 -11.94 5.14 19.05
C ASN A 64 -11.65 4.95 20.54
N ASP A 65 -12.04 3.80 21.07
CA ASP A 65 -11.74 3.33 22.43
C ASP A 65 -11.33 1.86 22.40
N LEU A 66 -10.49 1.44 23.33
CA LEU A 66 -10.06 0.05 23.49
C LEU A 66 -11.20 -0.87 23.92
N SER A 67 -12.24 -0.32 24.56
CA SER A 67 -13.46 -1.07 24.88
C SER A 67 -14.15 -1.66 23.64
N GLU A 68 -13.97 -1.04 22.46
CA GLU A 68 -14.50 -1.56 21.20
C GLU A 68 -13.91 -2.94 20.86
N LEU A 69 -12.67 -3.20 21.25
CA LEU A 69 -12.03 -4.51 21.00
C LEU A 69 -12.73 -5.63 21.76
N ILE A 70 -13.33 -5.33 22.92
CA ILE A 70 -14.11 -6.29 23.70
C ILE A 70 -15.51 -6.43 23.11
N SER A 71 -16.19 -5.30 22.82
CA SER A 71 -17.57 -5.34 22.33
C SER A 71 -17.69 -6.05 20.98
N GLU A 72 -16.70 -5.89 20.11
CA GLU A 72 -16.63 -6.56 18.81
C GLU A 72 -15.97 -7.95 18.88
N GLY A 73 -15.57 -8.41 20.07
CA GLY A 73 -15.08 -9.78 20.30
C GLY A 73 -13.66 -10.08 19.80
N TYR A 74 -12.83 -9.07 19.57
CA TYR A 74 -11.41 -9.26 19.20
C TYR A 74 -10.55 -9.73 20.39
N VAL A 75 -10.94 -9.34 21.60
CA VAL A 75 -10.35 -9.78 22.87
C VAL A 75 -11.45 -10.02 23.90
N THR A 76 -11.20 -10.92 24.86
CA THR A 76 -12.10 -11.15 25.99
C THR A 76 -11.91 -10.13 27.11
N GLU A 77 -10.67 -9.68 27.30
CA GLU A 77 -10.28 -8.74 28.35
C GLU A 77 -9.13 -7.87 27.82
N LEU A 78 -9.09 -6.62 28.27
CA LEU A 78 -7.97 -5.73 27.98
C LEU A 78 -6.81 -6.05 28.92
N TRP A 79 -5.65 -6.34 28.34
CA TRP A 79 -4.44 -6.51 29.12
C TRP A 79 -4.09 -5.22 29.87
N GLN A 80 -4.00 -5.30 31.19
CA GLN A 80 -3.62 -4.20 32.06
C GLN A 80 -2.46 -4.66 32.97
N PRO A 81 -1.19 -4.34 32.61
CA PRO A 81 -0.04 -4.75 33.41
C PRO A 81 0.01 -4.00 34.76
N TRP A 82 -0.67 -2.85 34.84
CA TRP A 82 -0.70 -1.96 35.99
C TRP A 82 -2.13 -1.45 36.24
N ALA A 83 -2.35 -0.81 37.39
CA ALA A 83 -3.68 -0.38 37.82
C ALA A 83 -4.27 0.78 37.00
N GLU A 84 -3.42 1.55 36.31
CA GLU A 84 -3.86 2.70 35.52
C GLU A 84 -4.41 2.25 34.15
N PRO A 85 -5.46 2.89 33.64
CA PRO A 85 -6.04 2.53 32.35
C PRO A 85 -5.14 2.96 31.19
N TRP A 86 -5.27 2.25 30.07
CA TRP A 86 -4.66 2.66 28.80
C TRP A 86 -5.29 3.95 28.27
N GLN A 87 -4.43 4.87 27.86
CA GLN A 87 -4.78 6.09 27.16
C GLN A 87 -4.51 5.92 25.68
N LEU A 88 -5.56 6.06 24.87
CA LEU A 88 -5.47 5.99 23.42
C LEU A 88 -5.30 7.40 22.85
N SER A 89 -4.28 7.60 22.03
CA SER A 89 -4.08 8.85 21.30
C SER A 89 -3.71 8.55 19.85
N TYR A 90 -4.12 9.42 18.92
CA TYR A 90 -3.80 9.27 17.51
C TYR A 90 -3.26 10.58 16.97
N ASN A 91 -2.05 10.51 16.43
CA ASN A 91 -1.37 11.67 15.87
C ASN A 91 -0.51 11.23 14.69
N ASN A 92 -0.51 11.99 13.59
CA ASN A 92 0.33 11.74 12.41
C ASN A 92 0.23 10.32 11.82
N GLY A 93 -0.97 9.72 11.77
CA GLY A 93 -1.12 8.37 11.21
C GLY A 93 -0.76 7.22 12.16
N LEU A 94 -0.30 7.53 13.37
CA LEU A 94 0.13 6.58 14.38
C LEU A 94 -0.88 6.51 15.52
N LEU A 95 -1.32 5.30 15.84
CA LEU A 95 -2.06 5.04 17.06
C LEU A 95 -1.07 4.77 18.19
N ARG A 96 -1.18 5.55 19.26
CA ARG A 96 -0.31 5.45 20.43
C ARG A 96 -1.13 5.06 21.63
N LEU A 97 -0.73 3.94 22.23
CA LEU A 97 -1.25 3.43 23.49
C LEU A 97 -0.28 3.85 24.57
N ALA A 98 -0.78 4.47 25.64
CA ALA A 98 0.07 4.90 26.72
C ALA A 98 -0.51 4.49 28.07
N ILE A 99 0.34 4.04 28.99
CA ILE A 99 -0.07 3.62 30.34
C ILE A 99 1.02 3.99 31.34
N GLN A 100 0.59 4.46 32.51
CA GLN A 100 1.48 4.89 33.58
C GLN A 100 2.05 3.66 34.31
N ALA A 101 3.38 3.52 34.30
CA ALA A 101 4.04 2.46 35.05
C ALA A 101 4.28 2.86 36.51
N PRO A 102 4.37 1.89 37.43
CA PRO A 102 4.76 2.14 38.83
C PRO A 102 6.18 2.68 38.97
N SER A 103 7.05 2.41 37.99
CA SER A 103 8.42 2.93 37.96
C SER A 103 9.01 2.91 36.54
N THR A 104 9.97 3.79 36.27
CA THR A 104 10.72 3.81 35.00
C THR A 104 11.37 2.47 34.67
N ASN A 105 11.88 1.76 35.68
CA ASN A 105 12.58 0.48 35.48
C ASN A 105 11.64 -0.61 34.98
N GLN A 106 10.40 -0.65 35.48
CA GLN A 106 9.39 -1.61 35.00
C GLN A 106 8.93 -1.26 33.58
N ALA A 107 8.68 0.03 33.31
CA ALA A 107 8.36 0.49 31.95
C ALA A 107 9.46 0.10 30.95
N ARG A 108 10.73 0.34 31.30
CA ARG A 108 11.88 -0.01 30.44
C ARG A 108 12.04 -1.51 30.25
N ALA A 109 11.88 -2.30 31.32
CA ALA A 109 11.99 -3.75 31.24
C ALA A 109 11.00 -4.33 30.22
N LEU A 110 9.75 -3.84 30.23
CA LEU A 110 8.71 -4.25 29.30
C LEU A 110 8.93 -3.68 27.89
N ALA A 111 9.29 -2.38 27.79
CA ALA A 111 9.58 -1.74 26.50
C ALA A 111 10.75 -2.40 25.75
N HIS A 112 11.75 -2.93 26.45
CA HIS A 112 12.87 -3.64 25.81
C HIS A 112 12.47 -4.98 25.16
N GLN A 113 11.35 -5.57 25.59
CA GLN A 113 10.84 -6.83 25.04
C GLN A 113 9.81 -6.59 23.94
N LEU A 114 9.17 -5.41 23.92
CA LEU A 114 8.11 -5.07 22.97
C LEU A 114 8.65 -4.22 21.81
N THR A 115 8.40 -4.67 20.59
CA THR A 115 8.81 -3.94 19.39
C THR A 115 8.00 -2.64 19.25
N GLY A 116 8.68 -1.53 18.97
CA GLY A 116 8.02 -0.23 18.81
C GLY A 116 7.49 0.38 20.11
N ALA A 117 7.91 -0.15 21.25
CA ALA A 117 7.64 0.44 22.56
C ALA A 117 8.71 1.46 22.95
N ASP A 118 8.31 2.50 23.66
CA ASP A 118 9.19 3.51 24.20
C ASP A 118 8.75 3.92 25.61
N VAL A 119 9.65 4.58 26.35
CA VAL A 119 9.39 5.03 27.73
C VAL A 119 9.56 6.54 27.81
N SER A 120 8.53 7.21 28.30
CA SER A 120 8.54 8.65 28.57
C SER A 120 9.36 8.99 29.82
N ALA A 121 9.74 10.27 29.96
CA ALA A 121 10.38 10.79 31.17
C ALA A 121 9.45 10.77 32.41
N ARG A 122 8.15 10.53 32.22
CA ARG A 122 7.12 10.45 33.28
C ARG A 122 6.75 9.01 33.64
N ASP A 123 7.62 8.04 33.40
CA ASP A 123 7.37 6.61 33.66
C ASP A 123 6.18 6.01 32.89
N GLU A 124 5.85 6.60 31.75
CA GLU A 124 4.78 6.14 30.87
C GLU A 124 5.37 5.17 29.83
N LEU A 125 4.81 3.96 29.76
CA LEU A 125 5.06 3.03 28.67
C LEU A 125 4.18 3.45 27.49
N ARG A 126 4.81 3.64 26.34
CA ARG A 126 4.14 4.03 25.11
C ARG A 126 4.36 2.93 24.07
N LEU A 127 3.27 2.43 23.49
CA LEU A 127 3.30 1.47 22.39
C LEU A 127 2.85 2.18 21.11
N HIS A 128 3.55 1.95 20.02
CA HIS A 128 3.23 2.52 18.71
C HIS A 128 2.64 1.45 17.79
N VAL A 129 1.40 1.69 17.34
CA VAL A 129 0.71 0.85 16.36
C VAL A 129 0.61 1.61 15.06
N TRP A 130 1.24 1.06 14.03
CA TRP A 130 1.23 1.63 12.69
C TRP A 130 -0.06 1.28 11.97
N GLN A 131 -0.59 2.21 11.18
CA GLN A 131 -1.72 1.90 10.31
C GLN A 131 -1.33 0.77 9.33
N PRO A 132 -2.14 -0.31 9.24
CA PRO A 132 -1.85 -1.41 8.33
C PRO A 132 -1.80 -0.92 6.87
N LEU A 133 -0.78 -1.37 6.13
CA LEU A 133 -0.54 -0.93 4.77
C LEU A 133 -1.73 -1.23 3.85
N GLN A 134 -2.45 -2.34 4.03
CA GLN A 134 -3.62 -2.66 3.20
C GLN A 134 -4.71 -1.58 3.27
N VAL A 135 -4.95 -1.00 4.45
CA VAL A 135 -5.95 0.07 4.62
C VAL A 135 -5.54 1.32 3.85
N VAL A 136 -4.26 1.69 3.92
CA VAL A 136 -3.71 2.84 3.17
C VAL A 136 -3.75 2.57 1.67
N LEU A 137 -3.45 1.35 1.24
CA LEU A 137 -3.46 0.97 -0.17
C LEU A 137 -4.88 0.99 -0.75
N ASN A 138 -5.88 0.49 -0.02
CA ASN A 138 -7.29 0.54 -0.45
C ASN A 138 -7.81 1.97 -0.62
N GLN A 139 -7.32 2.91 0.20
CA GLN A 139 -7.71 4.32 0.09
C GLN A 139 -6.98 5.07 -1.03
N ARG A 140 -5.76 4.66 -1.38
CA ARG A 140 -4.91 5.40 -2.34
C ARG A 140 -4.84 4.79 -3.73
N PHE A 141 -5.04 3.49 -3.85
CA PHE A 141 -5.02 2.81 -5.13
C PHE A 141 -6.44 2.36 -5.44
N LEU A 142 -6.97 2.80 -6.59
CA LEU A 142 -8.14 2.20 -7.24
C LEU A 142 -7.84 0.72 -7.45
N GLN A 143 -8.10 -0.12 -6.45
CA GLN A 143 -8.06 -1.56 -6.62
C GLN A 143 -9.27 -1.96 -7.46
N ARG A 144 -9.05 -2.06 -8.78
CA ARG A 144 -9.94 -2.80 -9.67
C ARG A 144 -9.72 -4.29 -9.42
N VAL A 145 -10.30 -4.81 -8.33
CA VAL A 145 -10.54 -6.25 -8.27
C VAL A 145 -11.67 -6.50 -9.25
N ALA A 146 -11.40 -7.27 -10.29
CA ALA A 146 -12.42 -7.66 -11.25
C ALA A 146 -13.47 -8.50 -10.51
N ASP A 147 -14.64 -7.92 -10.22
CA ASP A 147 -15.82 -8.67 -9.77
C ASP A 147 -16.50 -9.26 -11.01
N PRO A 148 -16.46 -10.59 -11.22
CA PRO A 148 -17.11 -11.24 -12.35
C PRO A 148 -18.64 -11.27 -12.22
N ALA A 149 -19.20 -11.03 -11.04
CA ALA A 149 -20.65 -10.97 -10.84
C ALA A 149 -21.25 -9.62 -11.24
N HIS A 150 -20.46 -8.55 -11.23
CA HIS A 150 -20.89 -7.18 -11.54
C HIS A 150 -19.87 -6.49 -12.47
N PRO A 151 -19.82 -6.88 -13.76
CA PRO A 151 -18.89 -6.30 -14.73
C PRO A 151 -19.08 -4.79 -14.93
N GLU A 152 -20.25 -4.25 -14.62
CA GLU A 152 -20.56 -2.82 -14.63
C GLU A 152 -19.69 -2.00 -13.66
N TYR A 153 -19.26 -2.56 -12.52
CA TYR A 153 -18.35 -1.87 -11.59
C TYR A 153 -16.92 -1.73 -12.13
N GLN A 154 -16.60 -2.44 -13.22
CA GLN A 154 -15.33 -2.33 -13.92
C GLN A 154 -15.38 -1.32 -15.07
N GLN A 155 -16.56 -0.81 -15.40
CA GLN A 155 -16.73 0.27 -16.36
C GLN A 155 -16.32 1.58 -15.67
N MET A 156 -15.24 2.20 -16.18
CA MET A 156 -14.90 3.56 -15.80
C MET A 156 -15.93 4.48 -16.46
N GLU A 157 -17.07 4.72 -15.81
CA GLU A 157 -17.85 5.92 -16.07
C GLU A 157 -17.06 7.10 -15.51
N THR A 158 -16.02 7.51 -16.21
CA THR A 158 -15.21 8.65 -15.80
C THR A 158 -14.98 9.54 -16.99
N HIS A 159 -15.57 10.72 -16.93
CA HIS A 159 -15.07 11.90 -17.59
C HIS A 159 -13.63 12.13 -17.09
N LEU A 160 -12.66 11.54 -17.78
CA LEU A 160 -11.25 11.66 -17.47
C LEU A 160 -10.75 13.02 -17.97
N ASP A 161 -10.65 13.99 -17.06
CA ASP A 161 -9.96 15.24 -17.34
C ASP A 161 -8.45 15.02 -17.23
N LEU A 162 -7.79 14.94 -18.37
CA LEU A 162 -6.35 14.75 -18.50
C LEU A 162 -5.63 16.06 -18.88
N ASN A 163 -6.31 17.21 -18.76
CA ASN A 163 -5.72 18.49 -19.10
C ASN A 163 -4.46 18.77 -18.26
N GLY A 164 -3.36 19.12 -18.92
CA GLY A 164 -2.06 19.35 -18.29
C GLY A 164 -1.23 18.10 -17.96
N ASN A 165 -1.73 16.88 -18.26
CA ASN A 165 -1.00 15.64 -18.01
C ASN A 165 -0.52 15.00 -19.33
N ALA A 166 0.74 14.55 -19.37
CA ALA A 166 1.27 13.83 -20.51
C ALA A 166 0.90 12.35 -20.42
N ILE A 167 0.06 11.86 -21.33
CA ILE A 167 -0.19 10.42 -21.48
C ILE A 167 0.95 9.85 -22.33
N ARG A 168 1.74 8.93 -21.75
CA ARG A 168 2.88 8.27 -22.42
C ARG A 168 2.68 6.76 -22.43
N ASN A 169 3.34 6.07 -23.37
CA ASN A 169 3.34 4.61 -23.48
C ASN A 169 1.96 3.96 -23.68
N VAL A 170 1.07 4.61 -24.44
CA VAL A 170 -0.21 4.01 -24.83
C VAL A 170 0.00 3.13 -26.06
N SER A 171 -0.26 1.82 -25.94
CA SER A 171 -0.08 0.88 -27.05
C SER A 171 -1.21 0.93 -28.07
N ARG A 172 -2.45 1.16 -27.63
CA ARG A 172 -3.65 1.25 -28.48
C ARG A 172 -4.68 2.16 -27.82
N VAL A 173 -5.26 3.07 -28.60
CA VAL A 173 -6.50 3.77 -28.27
C VAL A 173 -7.57 3.22 -29.19
N ASP A 174 -8.63 2.68 -28.61
CA ASP A 174 -9.82 2.21 -29.33
C ASP A 174 -10.97 3.15 -28.98
N ALA A 175 -11.56 3.79 -29.99
CA ALA A 175 -12.61 4.78 -29.82
C ALA A 175 -13.55 4.77 -31.02
N ASP A 176 -14.86 4.83 -30.76
CA ASP A 176 -15.88 4.93 -31.80
C ASP A 176 -15.88 6.33 -32.45
N ILE A 177 -15.65 7.37 -31.64
CA ILE A 177 -15.62 8.77 -32.08
C ILE A 177 -14.44 9.46 -31.40
N PHE A 178 -13.58 10.06 -32.22
CA PHE A 178 -12.53 10.98 -31.76
C PHE A 178 -12.91 12.42 -32.13
N ASN A 179 -13.18 13.24 -31.11
CA ASN A 179 -13.42 14.68 -31.27
C ASN A 179 -12.19 15.45 -30.77
N GLY A 180 -11.32 15.86 -31.69
CA GLY A 180 -10.11 16.61 -31.36
C GLY A 180 -9.79 17.67 -32.41
N ASN A 181 -9.07 18.71 -31.98
CA ASN A 181 -8.73 19.84 -32.87
C ASN A 181 -7.50 19.56 -33.74
N SER A 182 -6.59 18.70 -33.26
CA SER A 182 -5.33 18.40 -33.94
C SER A 182 -4.84 17.02 -33.56
N VAL A 183 -4.23 16.32 -34.52
CA VAL A 183 -3.51 15.06 -34.32
C VAL A 183 -2.12 15.22 -34.92
N TYR A 184 -1.09 14.94 -34.12
CA TYR A 184 0.30 14.87 -34.57
C TYR A 184 0.77 13.43 -34.49
N ALA A 185 1.14 12.85 -35.62
CA ALA A 185 1.61 11.47 -35.71
C ALA A 185 2.74 11.35 -36.74
N ASP A 186 3.75 10.54 -36.43
CA ASP A 186 4.84 10.25 -37.38
C ASP A 186 4.35 9.37 -38.54
N LEU A 187 3.39 8.48 -38.26
CA LEU A 187 2.75 7.61 -39.22
C LEU A 187 1.27 7.46 -38.87
N ALA A 188 0.39 7.66 -39.85
CA ALA A 188 -1.03 7.41 -39.73
C ALA A 188 -1.50 6.55 -40.90
N GLU A 189 -2.06 5.38 -40.60
CA GLU A 189 -2.78 4.57 -41.60
C GLU A 189 -4.26 4.94 -41.55
N VAL A 190 -4.75 5.63 -42.58
CA VAL A 190 -6.15 6.04 -42.69
C VAL A 190 -6.80 5.27 -43.82
N ARG A 191 -7.75 4.38 -43.50
CA ARG A 191 -8.46 3.57 -44.51
C ARG A 191 -9.50 4.38 -45.29
N GLN A 192 -10.17 5.30 -44.61
CA GLN A 192 -11.18 6.16 -45.20
C GLN A 192 -11.11 7.52 -44.53
N LEU A 193 -10.94 8.58 -45.33
CA LEU A 193 -10.97 9.96 -44.88
C LEU A 193 -12.12 10.67 -45.59
N ARG A 194 -13.05 11.23 -44.82
CA ARG A 194 -14.06 12.17 -45.31
C ARG A 194 -13.74 13.52 -44.69
N SER A 195 -13.41 14.49 -45.52
CA SER A 195 -13.12 15.86 -45.09
C SER A 195 -13.90 16.84 -45.93
N ASP A 196 -14.38 17.93 -45.30
CA ASP A 196 -15.02 19.04 -46.00
C ASP A 196 -13.98 19.91 -46.74
N SER A 197 -12.75 19.95 -46.22
CA SER A 197 -11.60 20.62 -46.84
C SER A 197 -10.29 19.93 -46.45
N THR A 198 -9.40 19.72 -47.41
CA THR A 198 -8.06 19.19 -47.16
C THR A 198 -7.04 20.12 -47.78
N GLU A 199 -6.13 20.65 -46.96
CA GLU A 199 -4.94 21.36 -47.41
C GLU A 199 -3.73 20.49 -47.07
N THR A 200 -3.02 20.03 -48.10
CA THR A 200 -1.86 19.15 -47.97
C THR A 200 -0.69 19.75 -48.73
N ILE A 201 0.46 19.87 -48.07
CA ILE A 201 1.70 20.36 -48.69
C ILE A 201 2.18 19.39 -49.76
N GLU A 202 2.14 18.09 -49.44
CA GLU A 202 2.56 17.02 -50.34
C GLU A 202 1.69 15.79 -50.08
N LEU A 203 1.11 15.25 -51.15
CA LEU A 203 0.37 13.99 -51.12
C LEU A 203 1.04 13.04 -52.11
N VAL A 204 1.83 12.10 -51.59
CA VAL A 204 2.44 11.04 -52.40
C VAL A 204 1.50 9.85 -52.40
N SER A 205 1.05 9.44 -53.59
CA SER A 205 0.14 8.33 -53.74
C SER A 205 0.58 7.43 -54.90
N ASP A 206 0.79 6.14 -54.60
CA ASP A 206 1.14 5.15 -55.63
C ASP A 206 -0.01 4.90 -56.62
N ASN A 207 -1.26 5.01 -56.13
CA ASN A 207 -2.48 4.84 -56.90
C ASN A 207 -3.56 5.81 -56.41
N ALA A 208 -3.75 6.92 -57.12
CA ALA A 208 -4.85 7.85 -56.85
C ALA A 208 -6.04 7.55 -57.77
N ILE A 209 -7.23 7.35 -57.19
CA ILE A 209 -8.49 7.25 -57.93
C ILE A 209 -9.30 8.51 -57.65
N ILE A 210 -9.54 9.33 -58.68
CA ILE A 210 -10.30 10.57 -58.58
C ILE A 210 -11.52 10.45 -59.47
N GLY A 211 -12.72 10.59 -58.90
CA GLY A 211 -13.97 10.50 -59.66
C GLY A 211 -14.18 9.16 -60.40
N GLY A 212 -13.58 8.08 -59.90
CA GLY A 212 -13.61 6.75 -60.53
C GLY A 212 -12.50 6.48 -61.55
N PHE A 213 -11.65 7.47 -61.86
CA PHE A 213 -10.52 7.33 -62.79
C PHE A 213 -9.21 7.14 -62.03
N ASN A 214 -8.41 6.14 -62.42
CA ASN A 214 -7.05 5.98 -61.93
C ASN A 214 -6.13 7.00 -62.64
N VAL A 215 -5.57 7.94 -61.87
CA VAL A 215 -4.74 9.04 -62.40
C VAL A 215 -3.50 8.52 -63.12
N LYS A 216 -2.90 7.43 -62.64
CA LYS A 216 -1.72 6.82 -63.26
C LYS A 216 -2.05 6.22 -64.62
N GLN A 217 -3.22 5.57 -64.73
CA GLN A 217 -3.69 5.04 -66.00
C GLN A 217 -3.99 6.18 -67.00
N LEU A 218 -4.65 7.25 -66.54
CA LEU A 218 -4.97 8.40 -67.37
C LEU A 218 -3.71 9.11 -67.91
N LEU A 219 -2.67 9.25 -67.09
CA LEU A 219 -1.36 9.76 -67.53
C LEU A 219 -0.72 8.85 -68.58
N THR A 220 -0.84 7.53 -68.42
CA THR A 220 -0.29 6.55 -69.37
C THR A 220 -1.03 6.61 -70.72
N GLU A 221 -2.35 6.70 -70.69
CA GLU A 221 -3.19 6.84 -71.89
C GLU A 221 -2.90 8.17 -72.61
N PHE A 222 -2.73 9.25 -71.85
CA PHE A 222 -2.37 10.55 -72.41
C PHE A 222 -0.99 10.53 -73.10
N ALA A 223 0.02 9.88 -72.50
CA ALA A 223 1.33 9.72 -73.11
C ALA A 223 1.26 8.91 -74.41
N ALA A 224 0.45 7.85 -74.46
CA ALA A 224 0.23 7.05 -75.66
C ALA A 224 -0.46 7.85 -76.77
N LEU A 225 -1.47 8.66 -76.43
CA LEU A 225 -2.13 9.61 -77.34
C LEU A 225 -1.17 10.66 -77.89
N GLN A 226 -0.29 11.20 -77.04
CA GLN A 226 0.72 12.16 -77.46
C GLN A 226 1.71 11.53 -78.45
N GLN A 227 2.12 10.29 -78.22
CA GLN A 227 3.02 9.56 -79.10
C GLN A 227 2.36 9.24 -80.45
N SER A 228 1.10 8.81 -80.46
CA SER A 228 0.37 8.53 -81.70
C SER A 228 0.12 9.80 -82.51
N TRP A 229 -0.19 10.92 -81.84
CA TRP A 229 -0.29 12.23 -82.47
C TRP A 229 1.03 12.64 -83.14
N GLN A 230 2.15 12.54 -82.43
CA GLN A 230 3.47 12.85 -82.99
C GLN A 230 3.80 12.00 -84.22
N GLN A 231 3.46 10.71 -84.20
CA GLN A 231 3.63 9.83 -85.36
C GLN A 231 2.74 10.24 -86.54
N CYS A 232 1.49 10.64 -86.27
CA CYS A 232 0.56 11.09 -87.31
C CYS A 232 0.97 12.42 -87.95
N VAL A 233 1.52 13.34 -87.16
CA VAL A 233 2.12 14.59 -87.67
C VAL A 233 3.35 14.29 -88.51
N ALA A 234 4.22 13.39 -88.06
CA ALA A 234 5.43 13.01 -88.80
C ALA A 234 5.14 12.30 -90.13
N SER A 235 4.03 11.56 -90.23
CA SER A 235 3.58 10.93 -91.48
C SER A 235 2.79 11.88 -92.39
N GLY A 236 2.56 13.13 -91.98
CA GLY A 236 1.82 14.14 -92.74
C GLY A 236 0.30 13.92 -92.75
N GLY A 237 -0.22 12.99 -91.95
CA GLY A 237 -1.64 12.64 -91.90
C GLY A 237 -2.47 13.51 -90.97
N CYS A 238 -1.87 14.10 -89.94
CA CYS A 238 -2.52 15.02 -89.01
C CYS A 238 -1.97 16.43 -89.19
N ARG A 239 -2.84 17.42 -89.40
CA ARG A 239 -2.55 18.86 -89.40
C ARG A 239 -3.34 19.56 -88.31
#